data_AF-A0A068NPK4-F1
#
_entry.id   AF-A0A068NPK4-F1
#
_cell.length_a   1.000
_cell.length_b   1.000
_cell.length_c   1.000
_cell.angle_alpha   90.00
_cell.angle_beta   90.00
_cell.angle_gamma   90.00
#
_symmetry.space_group_name_H-M   'P 1'
#
loop_
_entity.id
_entity.type
_entity.pdbx_description
1 polymer ?
#
loop_
_entity_poly.entity_id
_entity_poly.type
_entity_poly.pdbx_seq_one_letter_code
_entity_poly.pdbx_strand_id
1 'polypeptide(L)'
;MTMIMPYSVIEPAELLELGITAKGRHYRRTRDGAVLGPDYREIELPKPQEPAMPQSATPINQETADHLAGAIAELKGEVAPESEVPRETEIHGDYIVDVETGEVVGMVDMAPKFAVTDADSANWVLGKMLQAEAEVAAIDNSALVIHARAVLTNAERMKRDRLGRLNWLHLRFDAELGEYARNELKGKKSKTFKTLLGSISLVANAGGLAVVKKGEATALEIAKKLGFTNAVKTSEEFQISKLTAEQKAALTEAVRKGEVAPGGFEVKPPSEKVTVTTGVNS
;
A
#
# COMPACT_ATOMS: atom_id res chain seq x y z
N MET A 1 -40.73 -6.73 5.00
CA MET A 1 -41.72 -5.68 5.35
C MET A 1 -41.01 -4.35 5.18
N THR A 2 -41.14 -3.72 4.01
CA THR A 2 -40.39 -2.50 3.66
C THR A 2 -41.00 -1.33 4.44
N MET A 3 -40.24 -0.76 5.37
CA MET A 3 -40.67 0.37 6.19
C MET A 3 -40.61 1.64 5.33
N ILE A 4 -41.77 2.08 4.82
CA ILE A 4 -41.90 3.35 4.10
C ILE A 4 -41.77 4.48 5.14
N MET A 5 -40.68 5.25 5.07
CA MET A 5 -40.39 6.33 6.01
C MET A 5 -41.17 7.61 5.61
N PRO A 6 -41.79 8.34 6.56
CA PRO A 6 -42.51 9.57 6.25
C PRO A 6 -41.54 10.75 6.05
N TYR A 7 -41.57 11.36 4.87
CA TYR A 7 -40.94 12.66 4.60
C TYR A 7 -41.84 13.79 5.12
N SER A 8 -41.26 14.80 5.75
CA SER A 8 -41.98 16.03 6.11
C SER A 8 -42.05 16.98 4.90
N VAL A 9 -43.23 17.56 4.68
CA VAL A 9 -43.44 18.61 3.67
C VAL A 9 -42.93 19.92 4.24
N ILE A 10 -42.04 20.62 3.53
CA ILE A 10 -41.56 21.94 3.92
C ILE A 10 -42.65 22.96 3.64
N GLU A 11 -43.01 23.78 4.63
CA GLU A 11 -43.98 24.86 4.44
C GLU A 11 -43.40 26.00 3.59
N PRO A 12 -44.22 26.67 2.76
CA PRO A 12 -43.75 27.73 1.85
C PRO A 12 -43.00 28.89 2.54
N ALA A 13 -43.28 29.15 3.82
CA ALA A 13 -42.64 30.21 4.59
C ALA A 13 -41.14 29.95 4.83
N GLU A 14 -40.74 28.68 5.08
CA GLU A 14 -39.33 28.32 5.29
C GLU A 14 -38.49 28.41 4.00
N LEU A 15 -39.11 28.26 2.84
CA LEU A 15 -38.42 28.37 1.54
C LEU A 15 -38.04 29.82 1.20
N LEU A 16 -38.81 30.79 1.70
CA LEU A 16 -38.53 32.22 1.54
C LEU A 16 -37.28 32.66 2.33
N GLU A 17 -37.07 32.11 3.53
CA GLU A 17 -35.86 32.38 4.33
C GLU A 17 -34.58 31.86 3.66
N LEU A 18 -34.70 30.84 2.82
CA LEU A 18 -33.62 30.27 2.02
C LEU A 18 -33.43 30.98 0.65
N GLY A 19 -34.19 32.05 0.37
CA GLY A 19 -34.10 32.80 -0.89
C GLY A 19 -34.67 32.06 -2.10
N ILE A 20 -35.46 31.00 -1.89
CA ILE A 20 -36.04 30.17 -2.95
C ILE A 20 -37.45 30.66 -3.26
N THR A 21 -37.63 31.35 -4.39
CA THR A 21 -38.97 31.74 -4.86
C THR A 21 -39.75 30.53 -5.38
N ALA A 22 -40.56 29.92 -4.52
CA ALA A 22 -41.36 28.75 -4.83
C ALA A 22 -42.59 29.10 -5.69
N LYS A 23 -42.45 29.08 -7.01
CA LYS A 23 -43.61 29.04 -7.93
C LYS A 23 -44.24 27.63 -7.91
N GLY A 24 -45.04 27.33 -6.90
CA GLY A 24 -45.97 26.19 -6.90
C GLY A 24 -45.38 24.78 -7.03
N ARG A 25 -44.10 24.57 -6.69
CA ARG A 25 -43.47 23.24 -6.69
C ARG A 25 -43.14 22.80 -5.27
N HIS A 26 -43.40 21.53 -4.96
CA HIS A 26 -43.09 20.93 -3.67
C HIS A 26 -41.60 20.55 -3.60
N TYR A 27 -40.92 21.01 -2.56
CA TYR A 27 -39.52 20.66 -2.26
C TYR A 27 -39.49 19.62 -1.14
N ARG A 28 -38.54 18.69 -1.20
CA ARG A 28 -38.33 17.67 -0.16
C ARG A 28 -37.08 17.99 0.64
N ARG A 29 -37.11 17.77 1.96
CA ARG A 29 -35.93 17.87 2.82
C ARG A 29 -35.38 16.49 3.14
N THR A 30 -34.06 16.33 3.08
CA THR A 30 -33.40 15.17 3.69
C THR A 30 -33.31 15.34 5.20
N ARG A 31 -33.08 14.24 5.93
CA ARG A 31 -32.88 14.25 7.40
C ARG A 31 -31.69 15.13 7.81
N ASP A 32 -30.70 15.28 6.95
CA ASP A 32 -29.50 16.12 7.18
C ASP A 32 -29.74 17.61 6.86
N GLY A 33 -30.98 17.98 6.51
CA GLY A 33 -31.39 19.36 6.32
C GLY A 33 -31.20 19.90 4.89
N ALA A 34 -30.69 19.09 3.96
CA ALA A 34 -30.51 19.50 2.57
C ALA A 34 -31.87 19.55 1.84
N VAL A 35 -32.09 20.63 1.08
CA VAL A 35 -33.30 20.83 0.27
C VAL A 35 -33.05 20.23 -1.11
N LEU A 36 -33.83 19.22 -1.48
CA LEU A 36 -33.78 18.59 -2.80
C LEU A 36 -34.66 19.38 -3.77
N GLY A 37 -34.12 19.65 -4.96
CA GLY A 37 -34.82 20.36 -6.02
C GLY A 37 -36.10 19.64 -6.49
N PRO A 38 -37.00 20.36 -7.19
CA PRO A 38 -38.33 19.85 -7.55
C PRO A 38 -38.27 18.67 -8.54
N ASP A 39 -37.17 18.52 -9.26
CA ASP A 39 -36.98 17.46 -10.27
C ASP A 39 -36.19 16.25 -9.71
N TYR A 40 -35.96 16.19 -8.39
CA TYR A 40 -35.28 15.06 -7.78
C TYR A 40 -36.12 13.78 -7.90
N ARG A 41 -35.61 12.80 -8.66
CA ARG A 41 -36.12 11.44 -8.70
C ARG A 41 -35.25 10.56 -7.82
N GLU A 42 -35.88 9.87 -6.87
CA GLU A 42 -35.21 8.86 -6.06
C GLU A 42 -34.81 7.73 -7.00
N ILE A 43 -33.49 7.57 -7.22
CA ILE A 43 -32.96 6.45 -7.98
C ILE A 43 -33.13 5.23 -7.08
N GLU A 44 -34.08 4.36 -7.42
CA GLU A 44 -34.17 3.04 -6.81
C GLU A 44 -32.88 2.29 -7.14
N LEU A 45 -31.94 2.25 -6.20
CA LEU A 45 -30.76 1.41 -6.32
C LEU A 45 -31.23 -0.05 -6.46
N PRO A 46 -30.75 -0.79 -7.48
CA PRO A 46 -31.09 -2.20 -7.61
C PRO A 46 -30.72 -2.90 -6.31
N LYS A 47 -31.65 -3.67 -5.76
CA LYS A 47 -31.41 -4.44 -4.54
C LYS A 47 -30.13 -5.25 -4.75
N PRO A 48 -29.16 -5.19 -3.82
CA PRO A 48 -27.96 -6.00 -3.93
C PRO A 48 -28.40 -7.46 -4.05
N GLN A 49 -28.06 -8.10 -5.17
CA GLN A 49 -28.22 -9.54 -5.31
C GLN A 49 -27.39 -10.18 -4.22
N GLU A 50 -28.05 -10.88 -3.29
CA GLU A 50 -27.36 -11.71 -2.31
C GLU A 50 -26.49 -12.71 -3.09
N PRO A 51 -25.16 -12.71 -2.88
CA PRO A 51 -24.29 -13.66 -3.55
C PRO A 51 -24.74 -15.06 -3.14
N ALA A 52 -25.05 -15.90 -4.14
CA ALA A 52 -25.39 -17.29 -3.91
C ALA A 52 -24.29 -17.92 -3.05
N MET A 53 -24.66 -18.49 -1.91
CA MET A 53 -23.70 -19.15 -1.04
C MET A 53 -23.00 -20.26 -1.85
N PRO A 54 -21.65 -20.33 -1.83
CA PRO A 54 -20.94 -21.39 -2.51
C PRO A 54 -21.42 -22.73 -1.95
N GLN A 55 -21.95 -23.57 -2.84
CA GLN A 55 -22.27 -24.95 -2.52
C GLN A 55 -20.97 -25.64 -2.06
N SER A 56 -21.10 -26.42 -0.99
CA SER A 56 -20.01 -27.12 -0.29
C SER A 56 -18.91 -27.63 -1.24
N ALA A 57 -17.66 -27.28 -0.91
CA ALA A 57 -16.47 -27.72 -1.62
C ALA A 57 -16.48 -29.23 -1.85
N THR A 58 -16.42 -29.63 -3.12
CA THR A 58 -16.24 -31.01 -3.53
C THR A 58 -14.90 -31.51 -2.96
N PRO A 59 -14.86 -32.67 -2.26
CA PRO A 59 -13.60 -33.22 -1.79
C PRO A 59 -12.70 -33.55 -2.98
N ILE A 60 -11.44 -33.13 -2.89
CA ILE A 60 -10.39 -33.42 -3.88
C ILE A 60 -10.24 -34.94 -3.96
N ASN A 61 -10.38 -35.48 -5.17
CA ASN A 61 -10.37 -36.91 -5.42
C ASN A 61 -8.96 -37.48 -5.15
N GLN A 62 -8.86 -38.64 -4.50
CA GLN A 62 -7.58 -39.22 -4.08
C GLN A 62 -6.61 -39.42 -5.25
N GLU A 63 -7.12 -39.71 -6.45
CA GLU A 63 -6.34 -39.82 -7.69
C GLU A 63 -5.60 -38.54 -8.08
N THR A 64 -6.16 -37.36 -7.76
CA THR A 64 -5.50 -36.08 -8.06
C THR A 64 -4.33 -35.81 -7.12
N ALA A 65 -4.40 -36.33 -5.89
CA ALA A 65 -3.32 -36.23 -4.92
C ALA A 65 -2.13 -37.15 -5.28
N ASP A 66 -2.42 -38.35 -5.78
CA ASP A 66 -1.37 -39.32 -6.18
C ASP A 66 -0.67 -38.89 -7.48
N HIS A 67 -1.40 -38.28 -8.43
CA HIS A 67 -0.79 -37.69 -9.63
C HIS A 67 0.14 -36.51 -9.33
N LEU A 68 -0.23 -35.67 -8.35
CA LEU A 68 0.61 -34.55 -7.88
C LEU A 68 1.84 -35.04 -7.12
N ALA A 69 1.73 -36.11 -6.33
CA ALA A 69 2.86 -36.69 -5.61
C ALA A 69 3.91 -37.28 -6.57
N GLY A 70 3.48 -37.89 -7.68
CA GLY A 70 4.36 -38.36 -8.75
C GLY A 70 5.11 -37.24 -9.45
N ALA A 71 4.40 -36.17 -9.85
CA ALA A 71 5.00 -35.01 -10.51
C ALA A 71 6.02 -34.25 -9.63
N ILE A 72 5.78 -34.19 -8.31
CA ILE A 72 6.69 -33.55 -7.35
C ILE A 72 7.96 -34.40 -7.11
N ALA A 73 7.89 -35.72 -7.26
CA ALA A 73 9.06 -36.60 -7.15
C ALA A 73 9.97 -36.49 -8.38
N GLU A 74 9.40 -36.27 -9.56
CA GLU A 74 10.13 -36.07 -10.82
C GLU A 74 10.86 -34.71 -10.86
N LEU A 75 10.28 -33.67 -10.26
CA LEU A 75 10.89 -32.33 -10.14
C LEU A 75 12.09 -32.24 -9.17
N LYS A 76 12.35 -33.25 -8.34
CA LYS A 76 13.45 -33.21 -7.35
C LYS A 76 14.74 -33.88 -7.84
N GLY A 77 14.76 -34.38 -9.07
CA GLY A 77 15.85 -35.18 -9.59
C GLY A 77 16.35 -34.74 -10.95
N GLU A 78 16.69 -33.46 -11.14
CA GLU A 78 17.70 -32.99 -12.13
C GLU A 78 17.80 -31.46 -12.07
N VAL A 79 18.81 -30.93 -11.38
CA VAL A 79 19.19 -29.51 -11.50
C VAL A 79 20.11 -29.40 -12.72
N ALA A 80 19.48 -29.25 -13.89
CA ALA A 80 20.09 -28.73 -15.10
C ALA A 80 20.10 -27.18 -15.03
N PRO A 81 21.05 -26.50 -15.70
CA PRO A 81 21.23 -25.04 -15.56
C PRO A 81 19.98 -24.27 -16.02
N GLU A 82 19.65 -23.19 -15.31
CA GLU A 82 18.54 -22.25 -15.55
C GLU A 82 18.21 -22.08 -17.05
N SER A 83 17.28 -22.90 -17.55
CA SER A 83 16.65 -22.67 -18.84
C SER A 83 15.45 -21.76 -18.60
N GLU A 84 15.44 -20.62 -19.29
CA GLU A 84 14.41 -19.61 -19.30
C GLU A 84 13.01 -20.24 -19.32
N VAL A 85 12.22 -20.03 -18.26
CA VAL A 85 10.80 -20.37 -18.27
C VAL A 85 10.16 -19.55 -19.40
N PRO A 86 9.47 -20.17 -20.38
CA PRO A 86 8.85 -19.43 -21.47
C PRO A 86 7.77 -18.52 -20.87
N ARG A 87 8.04 -17.21 -20.84
CA ARG A 87 7.08 -16.21 -20.36
C ARG A 87 5.97 -16.07 -21.38
N GLU A 88 4.72 -16.11 -20.92
CA GLU A 88 3.58 -15.84 -21.80
C GLU A 88 3.65 -14.38 -22.25
N THR A 89 3.73 -14.17 -23.56
CA THR A 89 3.79 -12.85 -24.18
C THR A 89 2.58 -12.65 -25.09
N GLU A 90 1.99 -11.46 -25.05
CA GLU A 90 0.86 -11.04 -25.89
C GLU A 90 1.28 -9.87 -26.78
N ILE A 91 0.73 -9.82 -27.98
CA ILE A 91 0.98 -8.74 -28.94
C ILE A 91 -0.11 -7.68 -28.77
N HIS A 92 0.29 -6.50 -28.29
CA HIS A 92 -0.57 -5.32 -28.22
C HIS A 92 -0.14 -4.29 -29.27
N GLY A 93 -0.76 -4.37 -30.45
CA GLY A 93 -0.37 -3.54 -31.60
C GLY A 93 1.03 -3.92 -32.10
N ASP A 94 1.95 -2.96 -32.06
CA ASP A 94 3.34 -3.15 -32.52
C ASP A 94 4.28 -3.68 -31.43
N TYR A 95 3.78 -3.86 -30.20
CA TYR A 95 4.57 -4.24 -29.02
C TYR A 95 4.30 -5.68 -28.58
N ILE A 96 5.36 -6.37 -28.17
CA ILE A 96 5.32 -7.65 -27.47
C ILE A 96 5.41 -7.35 -25.99
N VAL A 97 4.35 -7.66 -25.25
CA VAL A 97 4.21 -7.37 -23.82
C VAL A 97 4.18 -8.68 -23.06
N ASP A 98 4.92 -8.74 -21.95
CA ASP A 98 4.83 -9.82 -20.98
C ASP A 98 3.50 -9.72 -20.24
N VAL A 99 2.70 -10.79 -20.29
CA VAL A 99 1.31 -10.78 -19.80
C VAL A 99 1.23 -10.63 -18.28
N GLU A 100 2.22 -11.15 -17.54
CA GLU A 100 2.21 -11.12 -16.08
C GLU A 100 2.67 -9.77 -15.52
N THR A 101 3.68 -9.17 -16.16
CA THR A 101 4.32 -7.94 -15.66
C THR A 101 3.81 -6.67 -16.34
N GLY A 102 3.24 -6.79 -17.54
CA GLY A 102 2.90 -5.65 -18.39
C GLY A 102 4.13 -4.95 -18.97
N GLU A 103 5.34 -5.53 -18.83
CA GLU A 103 6.57 -4.98 -19.38
C GLU A 103 6.66 -5.23 -20.89
N VAL A 104 7.09 -4.24 -21.65
CA VAL A 104 7.35 -4.39 -23.09
C VAL A 104 8.67 -5.13 -23.28
N VAL A 105 8.60 -6.36 -23.78
CA VAL A 105 9.77 -7.24 -24.00
C VAL A 105 10.35 -7.07 -25.41
N GLY A 106 9.55 -6.58 -26.36
CA GLY A 106 10.01 -6.32 -27.72
C GLY A 106 8.98 -5.60 -28.58
N MET A 107 9.29 -5.44 -29.87
CA MET A 107 8.34 -5.00 -30.90
C MET A 107 8.31 -6.05 -32.00
N VAL A 108 7.11 -6.27 -32.57
CA VAL A 108 6.84 -7.40 -33.49
C VAL A 108 7.65 -7.29 -34.79
N ASP A 109 7.96 -6.08 -35.27
CA ASP A 109 8.61 -5.82 -36.56
C ASP A 109 9.98 -5.13 -36.44
N MET A 110 10.88 -5.63 -35.60
CA MET A 110 12.27 -5.10 -35.56
C MET A 110 13.13 -5.60 -36.73
N ALA A 111 12.96 -4.99 -37.91
CA ALA A 111 14.06 -4.74 -38.84
C ALA A 111 13.85 -3.43 -39.63
N PRO A 112 14.87 -2.54 -39.71
CA PRO A 112 16.21 -2.67 -39.16
C PRO A 112 16.27 -2.29 -37.67
N LYS A 113 17.31 -2.75 -36.96
CA LYS A 113 17.69 -2.24 -35.65
C LYS A 113 17.89 -0.73 -35.76
N PHE A 114 16.89 0.04 -35.36
CA PHE A 114 17.01 1.49 -35.29
C PHE A 114 18.16 1.81 -34.33
N ALA A 115 19.17 2.52 -34.84
CA ALA A 115 20.32 2.99 -34.07
C ALA A 115 20.33 4.50 -34.13
N VAL A 116 20.57 5.15 -32.99
CA VAL A 116 20.77 6.60 -32.92
C VAL A 116 22.17 6.89 -33.44
N THR A 117 22.28 7.29 -34.70
CA THR A 117 23.55 7.51 -35.39
C THR A 117 23.89 8.98 -35.60
N ASP A 118 22.90 9.87 -35.43
CA ASP A 118 22.97 11.27 -35.80
C ASP A 118 22.00 12.10 -34.94
N ALA A 119 22.08 13.42 -35.05
CA ALA A 119 21.27 14.32 -34.25
C ALA A 119 19.76 14.20 -34.55
N ASP A 120 19.38 13.89 -35.80
CA ASP A 120 17.98 13.77 -36.19
C ASP A 120 17.37 12.47 -35.65
N SER A 121 18.11 11.36 -35.71
CA SER A 121 17.70 10.10 -35.06
C SER A 121 17.62 10.22 -33.54
N ALA A 122 18.52 10.99 -32.91
CA ALA A 122 18.43 11.28 -31.47
C ALA A 122 17.19 12.10 -31.12
N ASN A 123 16.92 13.17 -31.88
CA ASN A 123 15.74 14.02 -31.71
C ASN A 123 14.43 13.24 -31.92
N TRP A 124 14.41 12.30 -32.87
CA TRP A 124 13.26 11.43 -33.08
C TRP A 124 12.97 10.55 -31.84
N VAL A 125 14.00 9.90 -31.27
CA VAL A 125 13.83 9.09 -30.04
C VAL A 125 13.36 9.96 -28.88
N LEU A 126 13.98 11.11 -28.67
CA LEU A 126 13.58 12.06 -27.62
C LEU A 126 12.14 12.54 -27.82
N GLY A 127 11.71 12.77 -29.06
CA GLY A 127 10.33 13.10 -29.39
C GLY A 127 9.35 11.98 -29.06
N LYS A 128 9.72 10.71 -29.30
CA LYS A 128 8.92 9.54 -28.90
C LYS A 128 8.83 9.37 -27.39
N MET A 129 9.93 9.56 -26.68
CA MET A 129 9.94 9.57 -25.21
C MET A 129 9.04 10.68 -24.67
N LEU A 130 9.18 11.89 -25.20
CA LEU A 130 8.36 13.04 -24.83
C LEU A 130 6.86 12.79 -25.07
N GLN A 131 6.52 12.18 -26.20
CA GLN A 131 5.13 11.82 -26.52
C GLN A 131 4.59 10.80 -25.50
N ALA A 132 5.33 9.73 -25.21
CA ALA A 132 4.92 8.72 -24.25
C ALA A 132 4.74 9.30 -22.84
N GLU A 133 5.65 10.17 -22.40
CA GLU A 133 5.51 10.86 -21.11
C GLU A 133 4.32 11.82 -21.06
N ALA A 134 4.05 12.53 -22.15
CA ALA A 134 2.86 13.38 -22.25
C ALA A 134 1.57 12.56 -22.19
N GLU A 135 1.53 11.38 -22.80
CA GLU A 135 0.40 10.45 -22.73
C GLU A 135 0.19 9.92 -21.30
N VAL A 136 1.26 9.52 -20.61
CA VAL A 136 1.21 9.14 -19.19
C VAL A 136 0.68 10.29 -18.34
N ALA A 137 1.23 11.50 -18.50
CA ALA A 137 0.78 12.67 -17.77
C ALA A 137 -0.70 13.01 -18.07
N ALA A 138 -1.17 12.81 -19.30
CA ALA A 138 -2.56 13.00 -19.66
C ALA A 138 -3.49 11.97 -18.99
N ILE A 139 -3.05 10.71 -18.87
CA ILE A 139 -3.79 9.66 -18.15
C ILE A 139 -3.85 9.99 -16.65
N ASP A 140 -2.73 10.38 -16.05
CA ASP A 140 -2.64 10.74 -14.63
C ASP A 140 -3.52 11.94 -14.26
N ASN A 141 -3.62 12.90 -15.19
CA ASN A 141 -4.46 14.08 -15.06
C ASN A 141 -5.86 13.89 -15.66
N SER A 142 -6.22 12.68 -16.10
CA SER A 142 -7.55 12.40 -16.61
C SER A 142 -8.60 12.56 -15.51
N ALA A 143 -9.79 13.03 -15.88
CA ALA A 143 -10.89 13.21 -14.93
C ALA A 143 -11.25 11.91 -14.19
N LEU A 144 -11.08 10.76 -14.84
CA LEU A 144 -11.32 9.45 -14.24
C LEU A 144 -10.33 9.13 -13.11
N VAL A 145 -9.02 9.31 -13.35
CA VAL A 145 -7.98 9.06 -12.34
C VAL A 145 -8.09 10.04 -11.17
N ILE A 146 -8.33 11.32 -11.47
CA ILE A 146 -8.57 12.35 -10.43
C ILE A 146 -9.79 11.98 -9.59
N HIS A 147 -10.90 11.57 -10.21
CA HIS A 147 -12.10 11.14 -9.50
C HIS A 147 -11.85 9.89 -8.66
N ALA A 148 -11.15 8.89 -9.18
CA ALA A 148 -10.80 7.68 -8.44
C ALA A 148 -9.95 8.00 -7.19
N ARG A 149 -8.93 8.86 -7.34
CA ARG A 149 -8.11 9.34 -6.21
C ARG A 149 -8.94 10.09 -5.18
N ALA A 150 -9.89 10.91 -5.60
CA ALA A 150 -10.80 11.63 -4.70
C ALA A 150 -11.73 10.68 -3.94
N VAL A 151 -12.29 9.66 -4.62
CA VAL A 151 -13.12 8.62 -4.00
C VAL A 151 -12.33 7.85 -2.94
N LEU A 152 -11.11 7.42 -3.26
CA LEU A 152 -10.23 6.73 -2.31
C LEU A 152 -9.92 7.61 -1.09
N THR A 153 -9.55 8.87 -1.33
CA THR A 153 -9.27 9.84 -0.25
C THR A 153 -10.48 10.03 0.67
N ASN A 154 -11.68 10.12 0.10
CA ASN A 154 -12.92 10.24 0.87
C ASN A 154 -13.23 8.97 1.66
N ALA A 155 -13.04 7.79 1.07
CA ALA A 155 -13.21 6.51 1.76
C ALA A 155 -12.23 6.36 2.94
N GLU A 156 -10.97 6.76 2.76
CA GLU A 156 -9.97 6.78 3.84
C GLU A 156 -10.32 7.76 4.95
N ARG A 157 -10.87 8.92 4.61
CA ARG A 157 -11.38 9.88 5.59
C ARG A 157 -12.54 9.29 6.39
N MET A 158 -13.51 8.67 5.72
CA MET A 158 -14.62 7.99 6.39
C MET A 158 -14.12 6.87 7.32
N LYS A 159 -13.12 6.09 6.89
CA LYS A 159 -12.47 5.08 7.74
C LYS A 159 -11.82 5.72 8.98
N ARG A 160 -11.06 6.81 8.81
CA ARG A 160 -10.43 7.55 9.91
C ARG A 160 -11.46 8.07 10.90
N ASP A 161 -12.59 8.60 10.44
CA ASP A 161 -13.66 9.09 11.32
C ASP A 161 -14.27 7.95 12.16
N ARG A 162 -14.47 6.77 11.56
CA ARG A 162 -14.99 5.59 12.28
C ARG A 162 -13.96 5.05 13.28
N LEU A 163 -12.69 5.00 12.90
CA LEU A 163 -11.60 4.64 13.82
C LEU A 163 -11.48 5.64 14.97
N GLY A 164 -11.67 6.93 14.72
CA GLY A 164 -11.71 7.95 15.78
C GLY A 164 -12.80 7.68 16.81
N ARG A 165 -14.01 7.30 16.36
CA ARG A 165 -15.11 6.92 17.26
C ARG A 165 -14.78 5.66 18.06
N LEU A 166 -14.22 4.64 17.41
CA LEU A 166 -13.80 3.40 18.07
C LEU A 166 -12.70 3.65 19.10
N ASN A 167 -11.70 4.45 18.76
CA ASN A 167 -10.63 4.84 19.68
C ASN A 167 -11.17 5.63 20.87
N TRP A 168 -12.15 6.51 20.66
CA TRP A 168 -12.83 7.19 21.77
C TRP A 168 -13.53 6.21 22.71
N LEU A 169 -14.20 5.18 22.18
CA LEU A 169 -14.81 4.13 23.00
C LEU A 169 -13.77 3.38 23.82
N HIS A 170 -12.64 3.00 23.22
CA HIS A 170 -11.53 2.38 23.94
C HIS A 170 -11.00 3.28 25.07
N LEU A 171 -10.69 4.54 24.75
CA LEU A 171 -10.22 5.52 25.73
C LEU A 171 -11.20 5.70 26.89
N ARG A 172 -12.51 5.68 26.62
CA ARG A 172 -13.55 5.88 27.63
C ARG A 172 -13.82 4.63 28.47
N PHE A 173 -13.91 3.46 27.85
CA PHE A 173 -14.49 2.27 28.46
C PHE A 173 -13.50 1.14 28.76
N ASP A 174 -12.27 1.14 28.23
CA ASP A 174 -11.32 0.05 28.48
C ASP A 174 -11.00 -0.11 29.97
N ALA A 175 -10.88 1.00 30.71
CA ALA A 175 -10.66 0.97 32.15
C ALA A 175 -11.85 0.37 32.92
N GLU A 176 -13.08 0.80 32.60
CA GLU A 176 -14.31 0.31 33.24
C GLU A 176 -14.55 -1.17 32.92
N LEU A 177 -14.35 -1.58 31.66
CA LEU A 177 -14.43 -2.98 31.24
C LEU A 177 -13.37 -3.84 31.94
N GLY A 178 -12.17 -3.30 32.16
CA GLY A 178 -11.11 -3.94 32.92
C GLY A 178 -11.48 -4.15 34.39
N GLU A 179 -12.06 -3.14 35.05
CA GLU A 179 -12.56 -3.25 36.42
C GLU A 179 -13.71 -4.25 36.55
N TYR A 180 -14.68 -4.18 35.63
CA TYR A 180 -15.78 -5.13 35.56
C TYR A 180 -15.27 -6.57 35.41
N ALA A 181 -14.36 -6.82 34.47
CA ALA A 181 -13.77 -8.14 34.26
C ALA A 181 -12.97 -8.61 35.48
N ARG A 182 -12.25 -7.73 36.19
CA ARG A 182 -11.55 -8.07 37.44
C ARG A 182 -12.52 -8.51 38.54
N ASN A 183 -13.66 -7.84 38.66
CA ASN A 183 -14.69 -8.18 39.64
C ASN A 183 -15.35 -9.52 39.31
N GLU A 184 -15.71 -9.74 38.04
CA GLU A 184 -16.33 -10.98 37.58
C GLU A 184 -15.41 -12.20 37.66
N LEU A 185 -14.11 -12.01 37.44
CA LEU A 185 -13.11 -13.07 37.51
C LEU A 185 -12.55 -13.29 38.92
N LYS A 186 -12.97 -12.50 39.91
CA LYS A 186 -12.50 -12.63 41.29
C LYS A 186 -12.85 -14.02 41.84
N GLY A 187 -11.83 -14.78 42.20
CA GLY A 187 -11.97 -16.16 42.71
C GLY A 187 -12.14 -17.25 41.63
N LYS A 188 -12.21 -16.88 40.34
CA LYS A 188 -12.24 -17.84 39.22
C LYS A 188 -10.81 -18.17 38.77
N LYS A 189 -10.59 -19.41 38.32
CA LYS A 189 -9.29 -19.84 37.75
C LYS A 189 -9.03 -19.25 36.34
N SER A 190 -10.08 -18.81 35.64
CA SER A 190 -9.96 -18.23 34.30
C SER A 190 -9.48 -16.77 34.36
N LYS A 191 -8.61 -16.38 33.42
CA LYS A 191 -8.17 -14.99 33.21
C LYS A 191 -8.96 -14.26 32.12
N THR A 192 -9.90 -14.95 31.48
CA THR A 192 -10.70 -14.42 30.38
C THR A 192 -12.17 -14.45 30.75
N PHE A 193 -12.81 -13.29 30.63
CA PHE A 193 -14.26 -13.12 30.70
C PHE A 193 -14.83 -13.13 29.28
N LYS A 194 -15.79 -14.01 28.99
CA LYS A 194 -16.40 -14.17 27.66
C LYS A 194 -17.84 -13.67 27.69
N THR A 195 -18.25 -12.99 26.63
CA THR A 195 -19.61 -12.48 26.40
C THR A 195 -20.09 -12.94 25.02
N LEU A 196 -21.36 -12.68 24.69
CA LEU A 196 -21.89 -12.97 23.36
C LEU A 196 -21.19 -12.18 22.24
N LEU A 197 -20.72 -10.97 22.55
CA LEU A 197 -20.16 -10.03 21.56
C LEU A 197 -18.62 -10.01 21.53
N GLY A 198 -17.96 -10.69 22.47
CA GLY A 198 -16.50 -10.68 22.55
C GLY A 198 -15.97 -11.20 23.89
N SER A 199 -14.66 -11.04 24.10
CA SER A 199 -13.99 -11.49 25.33
C SER A 199 -12.98 -10.47 25.84
N ILE A 200 -12.86 -10.38 27.16
CA ILE A 200 -11.92 -9.52 27.87
C ILE A 200 -10.93 -10.42 28.59
N SER A 201 -9.65 -10.34 28.23
CA SER A 201 -8.59 -11.14 28.85
C SER A 201 -7.69 -10.25 29.70
N LEU A 202 -7.51 -10.62 30.97
CA LEU A 202 -6.58 -9.98 31.88
C LEU A 202 -5.21 -10.63 31.73
N VAL A 203 -4.37 -10.05 30.88
CA VAL A 203 -2.99 -10.48 30.70
C VAL A 203 -2.09 -9.66 31.60
N ALA A 204 -1.34 -10.35 32.46
CA ALA A 204 -0.29 -9.72 33.24
C ALA A 204 0.96 -9.59 32.37
N ASN A 205 1.33 -8.35 32.06
CA ASN A 205 2.66 -8.07 31.52
C ASN A 205 3.58 -7.79 32.71
N ALA A 206 4.79 -8.36 32.70
CA ALA A 206 5.74 -8.29 33.83
C ALA A 206 6.23 -6.87 34.16
N GLY A 207 5.75 -5.85 33.46
CA GLY A 207 6.39 -4.55 33.42
C GLY A 207 7.79 -4.65 32.81
N GLY A 208 8.36 -3.51 32.47
CA GLY A 208 9.72 -3.44 31.93
C GLY A 208 10.31 -2.07 32.18
N LEU A 209 11.64 -2.00 32.20
CA LEU A 209 12.34 -0.73 32.20
C LEU A 209 12.20 -0.11 30.80
N ALA A 210 11.64 1.09 30.74
CA ALA A 210 11.61 1.89 29.52
C ALA A 210 12.64 3.02 29.63
N VAL A 211 13.43 3.21 28.58
CA VAL A 211 14.34 4.35 28.49
C VAL A 211 13.52 5.59 28.14
N VAL A 212 13.64 6.64 28.95
CA VAL A 212 12.99 7.93 28.66
C VAL A 212 13.71 8.57 27.47
N LYS A 213 12.97 8.99 26.43
CA LYS A 213 13.53 9.53 25.18
C LYS A 213 14.54 10.68 25.36
N LYS A 214 14.32 11.53 26.37
CA LYS A 214 15.25 12.65 26.68
C LYS A 214 16.52 12.19 27.43
N GLY A 215 16.56 10.97 27.93
CA GLY A 215 17.63 10.41 28.75
C GLY A 215 18.37 9.25 28.08
N GLU A 216 18.24 9.07 26.76
CA GLU A 216 18.91 7.99 26.03
C GLU A 216 20.44 8.03 26.21
N ALA A 217 21.05 9.22 26.15
CA ALA A 217 22.48 9.39 26.37
C ALA A 217 22.91 8.97 27.79
N THR A 218 22.16 9.39 28.81
CA THR A 218 22.42 9.00 30.20
C THR A 218 22.20 7.50 30.44
N ALA A 219 21.19 6.90 29.80
CA ALA A 219 20.92 5.47 29.89
C ALA A 219 22.06 4.64 29.27
N LEU A 220 22.60 5.11 28.13
CA LEU A 220 23.77 4.49 27.49
C LEU A 220 25.03 4.62 28.36
N GLU A 221 25.26 5.76 28.99
CA GLU A 221 26.40 5.93 29.91
C GLU A 221 26.28 5.01 31.13
N ILE A 222 25.10 4.90 31.73
CA ILE A 222 24.85 4.02 32.86
C ILE A 222 25.03 2.56 32.43
N ALA A 223 24.49 2.16 31.27
CA ALA A 223 24.67 0.81 30.74
C ALA A 223 26.15 0.47 30.48
N LYS A 224 26.94 1.43 29.96
CA LYS A 224 28.39 1.28 29.79
C LYS A 224 29.13 1.19 31.12
N LYS A 225 28.80 2.03 32.10
CA LYS A 225 29.39 2.01 33.45
C LYS A 225 29.12 0.70 34.19
N LEU A 226 27.92 0.14 34.01
CA LEU A 226 27.52 -1.13 34.62
C LEU A 226 27.96 -2.36 33.82
N GLY A 227 28.61 -2.17 32.66
CA GLY A 227 29.15 -3.27 31.85
C GLY A 227 28.09 -4.09 31.11
N PHE A 228 26.91 -3.53 30.83
CA PHE A 228 25.83 -4.23 30.11
C PHE A 228 26.07 -4.27 28.59
N THR A 229 27.12 -4.97 28.18
CA THR A 229 27.54 -5.06 26.77
C THR A 229 26.48 -5.72 25.86
N ASN A 230 25.65 -6.59 26.40
CA ASN A 230 24.53 -7.23 25.70
C ASN A 230 23.32 -6.29 25.48
N ALA A 231 23.20 -5.22 26.26
CA ALA A 231 22.08 -4.28 26.18
C ALA A 231 22.37 -3.05 25.29
N VAL A 232 23.60 -2.90 24.81
CA VAL A 232 24.03 -1.80 23.95
C VAL A 232 24.20 -2.31 22.53
N LYS A 233 23.31 -1.87 21.64
CA LYS A 233 23.48 -2.11 20.19
C LYS A 233 24.45 -1.06 19.63
N THR A 234 25.65 -1.49 19.28
CA THR A 234 26.59 -0.67 18.51
C THR A 234 26.37 -0.97 17.03
N SER A 235 25.87 0.01 16.27
CA SER A 235 25.84 -0.06 14.80
C SER A 235 26.98 0.77 14.24
N GLU A 236 27.96 0.10 13.63
CA GLU A 236 29.03 0.76 12.88
C GLU A 236 28.62 0.78 11.40
N GLU A 237 28.47 1.97 10.83
CA GLU A 237 28.14 2.16 9.42
C GLU A 237 29.32 2.83 8.71
N PHE A 238 29.80 2.22 7.63
CA PHE A 238 30.88 2.78 6.82
C PHE A 238 30.32 3.76 5.77
N GLN A 239 30.51 5.05 5.99
CA GLN A 239 29.99 6.10 5.10
C GLN A 239 31.05 6.56 4.09
N ILE A 240 31.10 5.90 2.92
CA ILE A 240 32.03 6.21 1.80
C ILE A 240 31.96 7.70 1.40
N SER A 241 30.77 8.31 1.47
CA SER A 241 30.52 9.70 1.10
C SER A 241 31.32 10.70 1.95
N LYS A 242 31.69 10.34 3.18
CA LYS A 242 32.43 11.21 4.12
C LYS A 242 33.95 11.08 4.05
N LEU A 243 34.48 10.16 3.25
CA LEU A 243 35.93 10.06 3.05
C LEU A 243 36.46 11.29 2.32
N THR A 244 37.59 11.83 2.80
CA THR A 244 38.34 12.88 2.09
C THR A 244 38.90 12.33 0.78
N ALA A 245 39.26 13.23 -0.16
CA ALA A 245 39.83 12.83 -1.44
C ALA A 245 41.13 12.01 -1.27
N GLU A 246 41.98 12.40 -0.31
CA GLU A 246 43.23 11.69 0.03
C GLU A 246 42.95 10.28 0.58
N GLN A 247 41.95 10.13 1.46
CA GLN A 247 41.56 8.83 2.00
C GLN A 247 40.94 7.92 0.95
N LYS A 248 40.13 8.47 0.03
CA LYS A 248 39.59 7.71 -1.11
C LYS A 248 40.70 7.21 -2.02
N ALA A 249 41.67 8.07 -2.35
CA ALA A 249 42.83 7.69 -3.17
C ALA A 249 43.68 6.61 -2.50
N ALA A 250 43.95 6.75 -1.19
CA ALA A 250 44.69 5.74 -0.42
C ALA A 250 43.93 4.39 -0.37
N LEU A 251 42.61 4.42 -0.20
CA LEU A 251 41.77 3.22 -0.21
C LEU A 251 41.74 2.55 -1.60
N THR A 252 41.63 3.34 -2.66
CA THR A 252 41.71 2.85 -4.05
C THR A 252 43.05 2.21 -4.35
N GLU A 253 44.16 2.81 -3.91
CA GLU A 253 45.51 2.25 -4.06
C GLU A 253 45.70 0.96 -3.26
N ALA A 254 45.20 0.91 -2.02
CA ALA A 254 45.27 -0.30 -1.18
C ALA A 254 44.46 -1.47 -1.78
N VAL A 255 43.29 -1.18 -2.35
CA VAL A 255 42.47 -2.18 -3.07
C VAL A 255 43.20 -2.65 -4.34
N ARG A 256 43.84 -1.73 -5.08
CA ARG A 256 44.60 -2.04 -6.29
C ARG A 256 45.84 -2.89 -6.01
N LYS A 257 46.50 -2.68 -4.88
CA LYS A 257 47.67 -3.45 -4.41
C LYS A 257 47.30 -4.80 -3.79
N GLY A 258 46.01 -5.08 -3.59
CA GLY A 258 45.55 -6.32 -2.97
C GLY A 258 45.80 -6.37 -1.45
N GLU A 259 46.05 -5.22 -0.81
CA GLU A 259 46.26 -5.14 0.64
C GLU A 259 44.95 -5.25 1.43
N VAL A 260 43.80 -5.08 0.76
CA VAL A 260 42.46 -5.20 1.33
C VAL A 260 41.77 -6.45 0.79
N ALA A 261 41.17 -7.24 1.68
CA ALA A 261 40.53 -8.50 1.33
C ALA A 261 39.47 -8.33 0.22
N PRO A 262 39.43 -9.21 -0.80
CA PRO A 262 38.42 -9.17 -1.85
C PRO A 262 37.04 -9.43 -1.23
N GLY A 263 36.17 -8.41 -1.23
CA GLY A 263 34.80 -8.48 -0.70
C GLY A 263 34.30 -7.21 -0.01
N GLY A 264 35.20 -6.33 0.46
CA GLY A 264 34.79 -5.10 1.15
C GLY A 264 34.63 -3.86 0.25
N PHE A 265 35.44 -3.77 -0.82
CA PHE A 265 35.48 -2.61 -1.69
C PHE A 265 35.71 -3.02 -3.15
N GLU A 266 34.89 -2.51 -4.05
CA GLU A 266 35.05 -2.66 -5.50
C GLU A 266 35.39 -1.28 -6.09
N VAL A 267 36.53 -1.18 -6.77
CA VAL A 267 36.88 0.03 -7.52
C VAL A 267 36.14 -0.02 -8.84
N LYS A 268 34.97 0.63 -8.89
CA LYS A 268 34.28 0.83 -10.16
C LYS A 268 35.09 1.80 -11.01
N PRO A 269 35.34 1.47 -12.30
CA PRO A 269 35.98 2.42 -13.20
C PRO A 269 35.13 3.70 -13.29
N PRO A 270 35.73 4.85 -13.62
CA PRO A 270 34.97 6.07 -13.86
C PRO A 270 33.91 5.78 -14.92
N SER A 271 32.65 5.88 -14.52
CA SER A 271 31.51 5.70 -15.41
C SER A 271 30.80 7.03 -15.59
N GLU A 272 30.41 7.31 -16.82
CA GLU A 272 29.58 8.46 -17.13
C GLU A 272 28.11 8.02 -17.05
N LYS A 273 27.35 8.65 -16.16
CA LYS A 273 25.91 8.45 -16.11
C LYS A 273 25.26 9.41 -17.09
N VAL A 274 24.77 8.90 -18.21
CA VAL A 274 23.89 9.66 -19.10
C VAL A 274 22.51 9.73 -18.46
N THR A 275 22.01 10.95 -18.25
CA THR A 275 20.63 11.20 -17.80
C THR A 275 19.88 11.85 -18.95
N VAL A 276 18.83 11.20 -19.42
CA VAL A 276 17.93 11.75 -20.44
C VAL A 276 16.79 12.42 -19.72
N THR A 277 16.62 13.73 -19.95
CA THR A 277 15.50 14.51 -19.41
C THR A 277 14.75 15.13 -20.58
N THR A 278 13.49 14.76 -20.67
CA THR A 278 12.49 15.25 -21.62
C THR A 278 11.68 16.35 -20.93
N GLY A 279 11.15 17.30 -21.72
CA GLY A 279 10.55 18.54 -21.19
C GLY A 279 9.23 18.40 -20.42
N VAL A 280 8.76 17.17 -20.15
CA VAL A 280 7.59 16.89 -19.33
C VAL A 280 8.07 16.64 -17.90
N ASN A 281 7.83 17.59 -17.00
CA ASN A 281 8.01 17.35 -15.57
C ASN A 281 6.92 16.37 -15.12
N SER A 282 7.30 15.09 -15.01
CA SER A 282 6.54 14.09 -14.27
C SER A 282 6.66 14.30 -12.77
#